data_AF-A0A2V7MTU2-F1
#
_entry.id   AF-A0A2V7MTU2-F1
#
_cell.length_a   1.000
_cell.length_b   1.000
_cell.length_c   1.000
_cell.angle_alpha   90.00
_cell.angle_beta   90.00
_cell.angle_gamma   90.00
#
_symmetry.space_group_name_H-M   'P 1'
#
loop_
_entity.id
_entity.type
_entity.pdbx_description
1 polymer ?
#
loop_
_entity_poly.entity_id
_entity_poly.type
_entity_poly.pdbx_seq_one_letter_code
_entity_poly.pdbx_strand_id
1 'polypeptide(L)'
;MVGGVVERVADRRVFAQPLRARRGGDHRDAVSDDPGRRRDQRSLHVHGAAHRSLHRRFGQAHDPRQLCRAARHVFDVVRAVTFDHAFADLGGVPASRLTDTQGLTGLLLAAANAAGLNPAAAPVVAVGPRGLAAALVCHGGHVAMHALPEEGLCFADVAGPGAKHPQRGLEIIIKRLGAREVRSDTRRRGSVNQAINPEAS
;
A
#
# COMPACT_ATOMS: atom_id res chain seq x y z
N MET A 1 -51.01 30.15 -3.46
CA MET A 1 -50.10 31.31 -3.31
C MET A 1 -48.84 30.77 -2.64
N VAL A 2 -47.76 30.46 -3.40
CA VAL A 2 -46.57 31.32 -3.66
C VAL A 2 -46.00 31.89 -2.34
N GLY A 3 -44.73 31.75 -1.93
CA GLY A 3 -43.48 31.20 -2.46
C GLY A 3 -42.58 30.81 -1.26
N GLY A 4 -41.42 30.16 -1.37
CA GLY A 4 -40.39 30.30 -2.39
C GLY A 4 -39.36 31.34 -1.95
N VAL A 5 -38.37 30.96 -1.12
CA VAL A 5 -37.05 31.62 -1.09
C VAL A 5 -35.98 30.54 -0.90
N VAL A 6 -35.32 30.27 -2.02
CA VAL A 6 -33.99 29.69 -2.15
C VAL A 6 -32.96 30.69 -1.66
N GLU A 7 -32.00 30.24 -0.84
CA GLU A 7 -30.73 30.95 -0.69
C GLU A 7 -29.58 29.98 -0.96
N ARG A 8 -28.87 30.26 -2.06
CA ARG A 8 -27.57 29.70 -2.44
C ARG A 8 -26.48 30.62 -1.87
N VAL A 9 -25.23 30.14 -2.04
CA VAL A 9 -23.94 30.87 -2.02
C VAL A 9 -23.26 30.75 -0.63
N ALA A 10 -22.02 30.28 -0.47
CA ALA A 10 -20.85 30.43 -1.32
C ALA A 10 -19.89 29.22 -1.25
N ASP A 11 -19.38 28.87 -2.43
CA ASP A 11 -18.10 28.21 -2.66
C ASP A 11 -16.96 29.17 -2.26
N ARG A 12 -15.98 28.68 -1.49
CA ARG A 12 -14.72 29.40 -1.23
C ARG A 12 -13.54 28.44 -1.34
N ARG A 13 -12.96 28.41 -2.54
CA ARG A 13 -11.59 27.98 -2.78
C ARG A 13 -10.59 29.05 -2.31
N VAL A 14 -9.37 28.57 -2.10
CA VAL A 14 -8.07 29.27 -2.11
C VAL A 14 -7.67 30.00 -0.82
N PHE A 15 -6.70 29.41 -0.12
CA PHE A 15 -5.60 30.18 0.47
C PHE A 15 -4.26 29.51 0.12
N ALA A 16 -3.53 30.14 -0.80
CA ALA A 16 -2.09 30.05 -0.93
C ALA A 16 -1.49 31.27 -0.22
N GLN A 17 -0.37 31.09 0.50
CA GLN A 17 0.65 32.11 0.82
C GLN A 17 1.76 31.50 1.75
N PRO A 18 2.95 32.12 1.94
CA PRO A 18 4.10 32.04 1.04
C PRO A 18 5.41 31.60 1.76
N LEU A 19 6.48 31.45 0.96
CA LEU A 19 7.87 31.29 1.42
C LEU A 19 8.32 32.37 2.42
N ARG A 20 9.11 31.95 3.43
CA ARG A 20 10.11 32.80 4.06
C ARG A 20 11.48 32.12 4.07
N ALA A 21 12.41 32.74 3.36
CA ALA A 21 13.86 32.59 3.49
C ALA A 21 14.38 33.32 4.74
N ARG A 22 15.62 32.99 5.15
CA ARG A 22 16.12 32.97 6.55
C ARG A 22 17.58 32.50 6.72
N ARG A 23 18.45 32.87 5.76
CA ARG A 23 19.91 33.12 5.77
C ARG A 23 20.76 32.86 7.05
N GLY A 24 21.94 32.24 6.85
CA GLY A 24 23.17 32.38 7.67
C GLY A 24 23.71 31.03 8.20
N GLY A 25 24.97 30.61 8.03
CA GLY A 25 26.18 31.29 7.60
C GLY A 25 27.31 30.27 7.32
N ASP A 26 28.46 30.84 6.99
CA ASP A 26 29.55 30.36 6.14
C ASP A 26 30.75 29.76 6.92
N HIS A 27 31.72 29.19 6.16
CA HIS A 27 33.16 28.96 6.46
C HIS A 27 33.55 27.73 7.31
N ARG A 28 34.58 26.90 7.00
CA ARG A 28 35.77 27.02 6.13
C ARG A 28 36.46 25.64 5.92
N ASP A 29 37.15 25.54 4.77
CA ASP A 29 38.46 24.92 4.47
C ASP A 29 38.80 23.46 4.84
N ALA A 30 39.15 22.67 3.83
CA ALA A 30 40.55 22.27 3.59
C ALA A 30 40.70 21.47 2.26
N VAL A 31 41.51 22.03 1.38
CA VAL A 31 42.12 21.41 0.20
C VAL A 31 43.54 20.98 0.57
N SER A 32 43.99 19.83 0.06
CA SER A 32 45.39 19.48 -0.33
C SER A 32 45.26 18.15 -1.13
N ASP A 33 45.58 18.02 -2.42
CA ASP A 33 46.90 17.99 -3.10
C ASP A 33 47.90 17.06 -2.37
N ASP A 34 48.64 16.09 -2.95
CA ASP A 34 49.08 15.75 -4.32
C ASP A 34 49.63 14.26 -4.29
N PRO A 35 50.58 13.73 -5.11
CA PRO A 35 50.32 12.61 -6.03
C PRO A 35 51.34 11.44 -5.93
N GLY A 36 51.16 10.44 -6.79
CA GLY A 36 52.28 9.69 -7.36
C GLY A 36 52.37 8.22 -6.98
N ARG A 37 52.13 7.32 -7.95
CA ARG A 37 53.23 6.80 -8.79
C ARG A 37 52.70 5.87 -9.88
N ARG A 38 53.22 6.15 -11.08
CA ARG A 38 53.22 5.36 -12.31
C ARG A 38 53.90 3.99 -12.15
N ARG A 39 53.66 3.16 -13.17
CA ARG A 39 54.38 1.95 -13.67
C ARG A 39 53.75 0.63 -13.20
N ASP A 40 53.45 -0.36 -14.04
CA ASP A 40 53.88 -0.65 -15.41
C ASP A 40 52.84 -1.52 -16.14
N GLN A 41 52.69 -1.23 -17.43
CA GLN A 41 52.69 -2.14 -18.58
C GLN A 41 52.21 -3.60 -18.36
N ARG A 42 51.15 -3.99 -19.09
CA ARG A 42 51.25 -5.01 -20.15
C ARG A 42 49.93 -5.13 -20.92
N SER A 43 49.94 -4.54 -22.11
CA SER A 43 49.06 -4.95 -23.20
C SER A 43 49.57 -6.30 -23.73
N LEU A 44 48.75 -7.34 -23.66
CA LEU A 44 48.99 -8.58 -24.39
C LEU A 44 48.12 -8.57 -25.64
N HIS A 45 48.73 -8.17 -26.76
CA HIS A 45 48.24 -8.54 -28.08
C HIS A 45 48.61 -10.00 -28.34
N VAL A 46 47.61 -10.84 -28.59
CA VAL A 46 47.82 -12.18 -29.15
C VAL A 46 47.29 -12.16 -30.58
N HIS A 47 48.21 -12.05 -31.54
CA HIS A 47 47.99 -12.52 -32.91
C HIS A 47 48.34 -14.00 -32.95
N GLY A 48 47.43 -14.83 -33.46
CA GLY A 48 47.71 -16.25 -33.64
C GLY A 48 46.48 -17.03 -34.06
N ALA A 49 46.26 -17.09 -35.38
CA ALA A 49 45.33 -17.99 -36.01
C ALA A 49 45.66 -19.44 -35.65
N ALA A 50 44.65 -20.19 -35.22
CA ALA A 50 44.64 -21.65 -35.34
C ALA A 50 43.22 -22.07 -35.74
N HIS A 51 43.11 -22.55 -36.97
CA HIS A 51 41.97 -23.30 -37.46
C HIS A 51 41.64 -24.41 -36.47
N ARG A 52 40.51 -24.27 -35.76
CA ARG A 52 39.92 -25.39 -35.02
C ARG A 52 38.56 -25.70 -35.63
N SER A 53 38.55 -26.78 -36.37
CA SER A 53 37.41 -27.39 -37.02
C SER A 53 36.28 -27.61 -36.00
N LEU A 54 35.17 -26.92 -36.19
CA LEU A 54 33.93 -27.18 -35.46
C LEU A 54 33.35 -28.50 -35.97
N HIS A 55 33.65 -29.61 -35.29
CA HIS A 55 32.86 -30.82 -35.43
C HIS A 55 31.49 -30.58 -34.77
N ARG A 56 30.56 -30.04 -35.55
CA ARG A 56 29.14 -29.99 -35.22
C ARG A 56 28.61 -31.43 -35.24
N ARG A 57 28.67 -32.10 -34.08
CA ARG A 57 27.92 -33.33 -33.87
C ARG A 57 26.43 -32.98 -33.92
N PHE A 58 25.81 -33.28 -35.06
CA PHE A 58 24.36 -33.47 -35.12
C PHE A 58 24.05 -34.71 -34.30
N GLY A 59 23.54 -34.49 -33.09
CA GLY A 59 23.31 -35.54 -32.12
C GLY A 59 22.78 -34.98 -30.82
N GLN A 60 21.63 -34.30 -30.87
CA GLN A 60 20.81 -34.15 -29.70
C GLN A 60 19.36 -34.24 -30.14
N ALA A 61 18.81 -35.46 -30.04
CA ALA A 61 17.38 -35.66 -29.98
C ALA A 61 16.84 -34.70 -28.91
N HIS A 62 15.92 -33.83 -29.31
CA HIS A 62 15.14 -33.04 -28.38
C HIS A 62 14.47 -34.01 -27.41
N ASP A 63 14.97 -34.10 -26.18
CA ASP A 63 14.31 -34.83 -25.12
C ASP A 63 12.99 -34.09 -24.83
N PRO A 64 11.82 -34.66 -25.15
CA PRO A 64 10.55 -34.02 -24.89
C PRO A 64 10.35 -33.75 -23.39
N ARG A 65 11.07 -34.46 -22.50
CA ARG A 65 11.06 -34.20 -21.06
C ARG A 65 11.73 -32.88 -20.70
N GLN A 66 12.72 -32.40 -21.47
CA GLN A 66 13.36 -31.09 -21.25
C GLN A 66 12.46 -29.95 -21.70
N LEU A 67 11.71 -30.11 -22.80
CA LEU A 67 10.70 -29.16 -23.23
C LEU A 67 9.51 -29.11 -22.26
N CYS A 68 9.06 -30.26 -21.75
CA CYS A 68 8.04 -30.29 -20.70
C CYS A 68 8.55 -29.68 -19.37
N ARG A 69 9.83 -29.81 -19.03
CA ARG A 69 10.40 -29.21 -17.80
C ARG A 69 10.56 -27.70 -17.93
N ALA A 70 10.96 -27.21 -19.10
CA ALA A 70 10.99 -25.78 -19.41
C ALA A 70 9.56 -25.19 -19.45
N ALA A 71 8.62 -25.88 -20.09
CA ALA A 71 7.21 -25.48 -20.11
C ALA A 71 6.58 -25.49 -18.71
N ARG A 72 6.97 -26.40 -17.82
CA ARG A 72 6.53 -26.42 -16.41
C ARG A 72 7.11 -25.28 -15.56
N HIS A 73 8.19 -24.63 -16.00
CA HIS A 73 8.71 -23.40 -15.39
C HIS A 73 8.16 -22.12 -16.04
N VAL A 74 7.54 -22.22 -17.23
CA VAL A 74 6.90 -21.11 -17.96
C VAL A 74 5.40 -21.05 -17.67
N PHE A 75 4.84 -22.02 -16.94
CA PHE A 75 3.66 -21.76 -16.10
C PHE A 75 4.08 -20.81 -15.00
N ASP A 76 4.11 -19.54 -15.38
CA ASP A 76 3.91 -18.36 -14.59
C ASP A 76 3.41 -18.78 -13.20
N VAL A 77 4.32 -18.80 -12.23
CA VAL A 77 3.93 -18.70 -10.83
C VAL A 77 3.35 -17.31 -10.75
N VAL A 78 2.09 -17.15 -11.18
CA VAL A 78 1.24 -16.05 -10.79
C VAL A 78 1.33 -16.12 -9.28
N ARG A 79 2.19 -15.28 -8.68
CA ARG A 79 2.24 -15.14 -7.23
C ARG A 79 0.82 -14.81 -6.89
N ALA A 80 0.10 -15.76 -6.33
CA ALA A 80 -1.28 -15.56 -5.95
C ALA A 80 -1.24 -14.45 -4.89
N VAL A 81 -1.50 -13.21 -5.31
CA VAL A 81 -1.55 -12.07 -4.41
C VAL A 81 -2.88 -12.23 -3.69
N THR A 82 -2.83 -12.87 -2.54
CA THR A 82 -3.97 -12.93 -1.64
C THR A 82 -4.11 -11.58 -0.97
N PHE A 83 -5.33 -11.10 -0.83
CA PHE A 83 -5.64 -9.94 0.02
C PHE A 83 -6.24 -10.45 1.32
N ASP A 84 -5.90 -9.84 2.45
CA ASP A 84 -6.57 -10.12 3.71
C ASP A 84 -7.40 -8.88 4.10
N HIS A 85 -8.58 -9.14 4.63
CA HIS A 85 -9.55 -8.13 5.04
C HIS A 85 -10.01 -8.48 6.44
N ALA A 86 -9.53 -7.73 7.43
CA ALA A 86 -9.94 -7.82 8.83
C ALA A 86 -11.01 -6.77 9.12
N PHE A 87 -12.10 -7.14 9.78
CA PHE A 87 -13.19 -6.22 10.11
C PHE A 87 -13.79 -6.53 11.48
N ALA A 88 -14.42 -5.53 12.08
CA ALA A 88 -15.12 -5.69 13.35
C ALA A 88 -16.38 -4.82 13.46
N ASP A 89 -17.40 -5.38 14.10
CA ASP A 89 -18.51 -4.66 14.70
C ASP A 89 -18.15 -4.34 16.16
N LEU A 90 -18.21 -3.06 16.52
CA LEU A 90 -17.86 -2.53 17.83
C LEU A 90 -19.09 -1.94 18.50
N GLY A 91 -19.36 -2.38 19.73
CA GLY A 91 -20.47 -1.91 20.56
C GLY A 91 -20.00 -1.26 21.86
N GLY A 92 -20.80 -0.30 22.36
CA GLY A 92 -20.52 0.41 23.61
C GLY A 92 -19.31 1.32 23.55
N VAL A 93 -18.97 1.84 22.36
CA VAL A 93 -17.89 2.81 22.18
C VAL A 93 -18.33 4.18 22.73
N PRO A 94 -17.50 4.88 23.55
CA PRO A 94 -17.84 6.22 24.01
C PRO A 94 -18.08 7.19 22.86
N ALA A 95 -19.22 7.87 22.86
CA ALA A 95 -19.59 8.84 21.83
C ALA A 95 -18.51 9.92 21.61
N SER A 96 -17.86 10.38 22.69
CA SER A 96 -16.77 11.36 22.64
C SER A 96 -15.55 10.90 21.84
N ARG A 97 -15.30 9.59 21.76
CA ARG A 97 -14.21 9.03 20.93
C ARG A 97 -14.61 8.93 19.47
N LEU A 98 -15.89 8.74 19.20
CA LEU A 98 -16.42 8.70 17.84
C LEU A 98 -16.56 10.11 17.26
N THR A 99 -16.82 11.14 18.06
CA THR A 99 -16.94 12.52 17.57
C THR A 99 -15.62 13.30 17.51
N ASP A 100 -14.53 12.77 18.07
CA ASP A 100 -13.21 13.38 18.00
C ASP A 100 -12.56 13.16 16.62
N THR A 101 -12.84 14.08 15.67
CA THR A 101 -12.34 13.99 14.29
C THR A 101 -10.82 13.99 14.19
N GLN A 102 -10.11 14.69 15.08
CA GLN A 102 -8.65 14.69 15.13
C GLN A 102 -8.13 13.36 15.68
N GLY A 103 -8.74 12.86 16.76
CA GLY A 103 -8.46 11.54 17.30
C GLY A 103 -8.67 10.43 16.28
N LEU A 104 -9.76 10.49 15.51
CA LEU A 104 -10.04 9.54 14.43
C LEU A 104 -9.01 9.63 13.29
N THR A 105 -8.58 10.83 12.92
CA THR A 105 -7.51 11.02 11.93
C THR A 105 -6.20 10.34 12.38
N GLY A 106 -5.80 10.58 13.63
CA GLY A 106 -4.62 9.93 14.22
C GLY A 106 -4.80 8.41 14.40
N LEU A 107 -6.02 7.96 14.66
CA LEU A 107 -6.37 6.55 14.76
C LEU A 107 -6.18 5.81 13.43
N LEU A 108 -6.72 6.36 12.34
CA LEU A 108 -6.59 5.78 11.01
C LEU A 108 -5.13 5.63 10.59
N LEU A 109 -4.30 6.66 10.82
CA LEU A 109 -2.86 6.62 10.54
C LEU A 109 -2.14 5.56 11.38
N ALA A 110 -2.47 5.46 12.67
CA ALA A 110 -1.88 4.46 13.56
C ALA A 110 -2.26 3.03 13.15
N ALA A 111 -3.52 2.81 12.77
CA ALA A 111 -4.01 1.52 12.27
C ALA A 111 -3.32 1.13 10.97
N ALA A 112 -3.20 2.07 10.01
CA ALA A 112 -2.48 1.83 8.76
C ALA A 112 -1.01 1.47 9.00
N ASN A 113 -0.32 2.19 9.89
CA ASN A 113 1.06 1.89 10.25
C ASN A 113 1.19 0.49 10.89
N ALA A 114 0.32 0.14 11.83
CA ALA A 114 0.31 -1.18 12.45
C ALA A 114 0.01 -2.32 11.46
N ALA A 115 -0.78 -2.03 10.42
CA ALA A 115 -1.03 -2.95 9.32
C ALA A 115 0.12 -3.02 8.30
N GLY A 116 1.12 -2.13 8.39
CA GLY A 116 2.20 -1.99 7.41
C GLY A 116 1.75 -1.38 6.08
N LEU A 117 0.65 -0.62 6.09
CA LEU A 117 0.11 0.09 4.93
C LEU A 117 0.71 1.50 4.83
N ASN A 118 0.94 1.94 3.59
CA ASN A 118 1.45 3.28 3.31
C ASN A 118 0.30 4.17 2.82
N PRO A 119 -0.01 5.28 3.51
CA PRO A 119 -1.02 6.25 3.09
C PRO A 119 -0.79 6.75 1.66
N ALA A 120 -1.85 6.78 0.85
CA ALA A 120 -1.85 7.37 -0.49
C ALA A 120 -2.44 8.79 -0.51
N ALA A 121 -3.20 9.14 0.52
CA ALA A 121 -3.80 10.45 0.73
C ALA A 121 -3.91 10.75 2.23
N ALA A 122 -4.28 11.99 2.57
CA ALA A 122 -4.64 12.33 3.95
C ALA A 122 -5.90 11.56 4.38
N PRO A 123 -6.05 11.21 5.66
CA PRO A 123 -7.29 10.64 6.17
C PRO A 123 -8.47 11.60 5.97
N VAL A 124 -9.63 11.05 5.65
CA VAL A 124 -10.88 11.80 5.51
C VAL A 124 -11.80 11.39 6.65
N VAL A 125 -12.36 12.38 7.34
CA VAL A 125 -13.43 12.18 8.33
C VAL A 125 -14.62 13.04 7.88
N ALA A 126 -15.71 12.40 7.51
CA ALA A 126 -16.94 13.04 7.08
C ALA A 126 -18.03 12.83 8.13
N VAL A 127 -18.48 13.93 8.73
CA VAL A 127 -19.55 13.94 9.73
C VAL A 127 -20.87 14.28 9.02
N GLY A 128 -21.87 13.45 9.25
CA GLY A 128 -23.25 13.65 8.78
C GLY A 128 -24.23 13.78 9.95
N PRO A 129 -25.52 14.00 9.66
CA PRO A 129 -26.53 14.25 10.69
C PRO A 129 -26.86 13.04 11.57
N ARG A 130 -26.56 11.81 11.11
CA ARG A 130 -26.87 10.57 11.86
C ARG A 130 -25.65 9.69 12.11
N GLY A 131 -24.44 10.23 11.97
CA GLY A 131 -23.23 9.45 12.12
C GLY A 131 -22.06 10.01 11.33
N LEU A 132 -21.02 9.20 11.18
CA LEU A 132 -19.82 9.59 10.45
C LEU A 132 -19.23 8.43 9.66
N ALA A 133 -18.45 8.81 8.66
CA ALA A 133 -17.57 7.91 7.92
C ALA A 133 -16.15 8.44 8.03
N ALA A 134 -15.19 7.56 8.29
CA ALA A 134 -13.79 7.92 8.27
C ALA A 134 -13.00 6.88 7.49
N ALA A 135 -12.07 7.32 6.64
CA ALA A 135 -11.31 6.43 5.79
C ALA A 135 -9.91 6.97 5.50
N LEU A 136 -8.98 6.04 5.31
CA LEU A 136 -7.62 6.29 4.87
C LEU A 136 -7.31 5.33 3.72
N VAL A 137 -7.19 5.89 2.52
CA VAL A 137 -6.77 5.17 1.33
C VAL A 137 -5.25 4.97 1.38
N CYS A 138 -4.82 3.74 1.17
CA CYS A 138 -3.40 3.35 1.17
C CYS A 138 -3.01 2.73 -0.17
N HIS A 139 -1.72 2.72 -0.49
CA HIS A 139 -1.23 1.99 -1.65
C HIS A 139 -1.44 0.48 -1.45
N GLY A 140 -2.40 -0.09 -2.19
CA GLY A 140 -2.75 -1.51 -2.14
C GLY A 140 -3.71 -1.89 -1.00
N GLY A 141 -4.37 -0.95 -0.32
CA GLY A 141 -5.25 -1.27 0.80
C GLY A 141 -6.03 -0.07 1.33
N HIS A 142 -6.68 -0.24 2.48
CA HIS A 142 -7.37 0.83 3.17
C HIS A 142 -7.57 0.53 4.66
N VAL A 143 -7.88 1.59 5.39
CA VAL A 143 -8.53 1.54 6.71
C VAL A 143 -9.82 2.33 6.57
N ALA A 144 -10.96 1.75 6.92
CA ALA A 144 -12.25 2.44 6.87
C ALA A 144 -13.07 2.18 8.13
N MET A 145 -13.95 3.11 8.47
CA MET A 145 -14.91 2.95 9.54
C MET A 145 -16.16 3.80 9.33
N HIS A 146 -17.27 3.27 9.82
CA HIS A 146 -18.55 3.97 9.94
C HIS A 146 -18.98 3.93 11.40
N ALA A 147 -19.52 5.02 11.90
CA ALA A 147 -19.94 5.08 13.29
C ALA A 147 -21.25 5.84 13.48
N LEU A 148 -22.00 5.39 14.49
CA LEU A 148 -23.21 6.00 15.02
C LEU A 148 -22.91 6.39 16.47
N PRO A 149 -22.41 7.62 16.73
CA PRO A 149 -21.94 8.03 18.07
C PRO A 149 -23.01 7.93 19.15
N GLU A 150 -24.27 8.29 18.82
CA GLU A 150 -25.40 8.25 19.76
C GLU A 150 -25.73 6.81 20.21
N GLU A 151 -25.52 5.83 19.32
CA GLU A 151 -25.75 4.42 19.61
C GLU A 151 -24.51 3.73 20.21
N GLY A 152 -23.36 4.42 20.23
CA GLY A 152 -22.08 3.83 20.63
C GLY A 152 -21.63 2.68 19.71
N LEU A 153 -22.07 2.69 18.45
CA LEU A 153 -21.78 1.65 17.47
C LEU A 153 -20.74 2.12 16.45
N CYS A 154 -19.84 1.22 16.08
CA CYS A 154 -18.87 1.45 15.03
C CYS A 154 -18.56 0.17 14.26
N PHE A 155 -18.64 0.21 12.94
CA PHE A 155 -18.07 -0.80 12.06
C PHE A 155 -16.71 -0.31 11.57
N ALA A 156 -15.69 -1.15 11.59
CA ALA A 156 -14.37 -0.81 11.10
C ALA A 156 -13.74 -1.96 10.32
N ASP A 157 -12.98 -1.63 9.30
CA ASP A 157 -12.23 -2.59 8.50
C ASP A 157 -10.84 -2.09 8.12
N VAL A 158 -9.97 -3.07 7.89
CA VAL A 158 -8.61 -2.90 7.38
C VAL A 158 -8.39 -3.97 6.31
N ALA A 159 -7.99 -3.56 5.12
CA ALA A 159 -7.70 -4.46 4.03
C ALA A 159 -6.38 -4.14 3.36
N GLY A 160 -5.68 -5.18 2.91
CA GLY A 160 -4.43 -5.06 2.16
C GLY A 160 -3.94 -6.40 1.64
N PRO A 161 -2.81 -6.47 0.93
CA PRO A 161 -2.22 -7.72 0.47
C PRO A 161 -1.82 -8.56 1.69
N GLY A 162 -1.95 -9.89 1.66
CA GLY A 162 -1.75 -10.77 2.83
C GLY A 162 -0.32 -10.82 3.40
N ALA A 163 0.65 -10.22 2.70
CA ALA A 163 1.98 -9.93 3.27
C ALA A 163 1.94 -8.76 4.29
N LYS A 164 0.86 -8.01 4.33
CA LYS A 164 0.56 -6.96 5.31
C LYS A 164 -0.18 -7.57 6.49
N HIS A 165 -0.29 -6.82 7.59
CA HIS A 165 -0.93 -7.30 8.82
C HIS A 165 -2.27 -6.59 9.12
N PRO A 166 -3.31 -6.66 8.25
CA PRO A 166 -4.58 -5.98 8.48
C PRO A 166 -5.17 -6.17 9.89
N GLN A 167 -5.08 -7.39 10.42
CA GLN A 167 -5.54 -7.70 11.77
C GLN A 167 -4.88 -6.83 12.85
N ARG A 168 -3.57 -6.53 12.73
CA ARG A 168 -2.87 -5.65 13.68
C ARG A 168 -3.40 -4.22 13.60
N GLY A 169 -3.76 -3.74 12.42
CA GLY A 169 -4.41 -2.44 12.25
C GLY A 169 -5.77 -2.40 12.94
N LEU A 170 -6.58 -3.44 12.75
CA LEU A 170 -7.89 -3.56 13.39
C LEU A 170 -7.79 -3.59 14.93
N GLU A 171 -6.80 -4.30 15.47
CA GLU A 171 -6.55 -4.33 16.92
C GLU A 171 -6.25 -2.95 17.51
N ILE A 172 -5.55 -2.06 16.78
CA ILE A 172 -5.32 -0.68 17.20
C ILE A 172 -6.66 0.08 17.28
N ILE A 173 -7.54 -0.12 16.31
CA ILE A 173 -8.88 0.49 16.28
C ILE A 173 -9.68 0.04 17.50
N ILE A 174 -9.79 -1.27 17.71
CA ILE A 174 -10.53 -1.86 18.84
C ILE A 174 -10.03 -1.28 20.18
N LYS A 175 -8.71 -1.31 20.41
CA LYS A 175 -8.10 -0.88 21.67
C LYS A 175 -8.30 0.62 21.92
N ARG A 176 -8.10 1.47 20.91
CA ARG A 176 -8.17 2.93 21.08
C ARG A 176 -9.60 3.45 21.16
N LEU A 177 -10.53 2.83 20.44
CA LEU A 177 -11.95 3.15 20.61
C LEU A 177 -12.48 2.67 21.96
N GLY A 178 -11.92 1.59 22.52
CA GLY A 178 -12.34 1.05 23.83
C GLY A 178 -13.77 0.57 23.80
N ALA A 179 -14.10 -0.18 22.75
CA ALA A 179 -15.38 -0.87 22.63
C ALA A 179 -15.56 -1.84 23.80
N ARG A 180 -16.79 -1.94 24.31
CA ARG A 180 -17.16 -2.91 25.36
C ARG A 180 -17.48 -4.27 24.76
N GLU A 181 -18.01 -4.26 23.54
CA GLU A 181 -18.35 -5.45 22.77
C GLU A 181 -17.63 -5.41 21.43
N VAL A 182 -17.09 -6.57 21.02
CA VAL A 182 -16.33 -6.70 19.78
C VAL A 182 -16.72 -8.01 19.12
N ARG A 183 -17.15 -7.93 17.86
CA ARG A 183 -17.24 -9.09 16.96
C ARG A 183 -16.32 -8.84 15.79
N SER A 184 -15.30 -9.67 15.62
CA SER A 184 -14.29 -9.49 14.59
C SER A 184 -14.07 -10.75 13.78
N ASP A 185 -13.73 -10.59 12.51
CA ASP A 185 -13.38 -11.69 11.62
C ASP A 185 -12.31 -11.23 10.61
N THR A 186 -11.58 -12.18 10.03
CA THR A 186 -10.61 -11.93 8.96
C THR A 186 -10.91 -12.85 7.80
N ARG A 187 -10.97 -12.27 6.61
CA ARG A 187 -11.27 -12.99 5.38
C ARG A 187 -10.20 -12.75 4.33
N ARG A 188 -9.75 -13.83 3.71
CA ARG A 188 -8.94 -13.77 2.51
C ARG A 188 -9.81 -13.40 1.30
N ARG A 189 -9.27 -12.57 0.42
CA ARG A 189 -9.90 -12.03 -0.80
C ARG A 189 -8.99 -12.30 -2.01
N GLY A 190 -9.57 -12.33 -3.21
CA GLY A 190 -8.83 -12.31 -4.48
C GLY A 190 -8.37 -13.65 -5.05
N SER A 191 -8.69 -14.80 -4.43
CA SER A 191 -8.51 -16.10 -5.08
C SER A 191 -9.67 -16.38 -6.04
N VAL A 192 -9.74 -15.64 -7.14
CA VAL A 192 -10.56 -16.03 -8.29
C VAL A 192 -9.66 -16.94 -9.13
N ASN A 193 -9.71 -18.25 -8.88
CA ASN A 193 -9.18 -19.20 -9.87
C ASN A 193 -9.93 -18.90 -11.18
N GLN A 194 -9.22 -18.53 -12.24
CA GLN A 194 -9.80 -18.44 -13.58
C GLN A 194 -10.31 -19.83 -13.99
N ALA A 195 -11.58 -20.10 -13.69
CA ALA A 195 -12.33 -21.23 -14.21
C ALA A 195 -13.80 -20.82 -14.32
N ILE A 196 -14.05 -19.84 -15.17
CA ILE A 196 -15.36 -19.70 -15.82
C ILE A 196 -15.03 -19.40 -17.29
N ASN A 197 -14.83 -20.48 -18.06
CA ASN A 197 -15.12 -20.45 -19.49
C ASN A 197 -16.64 -20.53 -19.59
N PRO A 198 -17.34 -19.50 -20.08
CA PRO A 198 -18.77 -19.56 -20.29
C PRO A 198 -19.08 -19.97 -21.73
N GLU A 199 -18.47 -21.01 -22.29
CA GLU A 199 -18.94 -21.59 -23.57
C GLU A 199 -18.68 -23.11 -23.62
N ALA A 200 -19.68 -23.87 -23.18
CA ALA A 200 -19.99 -25.22 -23.64
C ALA A 200 -21.36 -25.62 -23.07
N SER A 201 -22.43 -25.22 -23.76
CA SER A 201 -23.72 -25.92 -23.70
C SER A 201 -24.44 -25.81 -25.03
#